data_AF-A0A7U7D127-F1
#
_entry.id   AF-A0A7U7D127-F1
#
_cell.length_a   1.000
_cell.length_b   1.000
_cell.length_c   1.000
_cell.angle_alpha   90.00
_cell.angle_beta   90.00
_cell.angle_gamma   90.00
#
_symmetry.space_group_name_H-M   'P 1'
#
loop_
_entity.id
_entity.type
_entity.pdbx_description
1 polymer ?
#
loop_
_entity_poly.entity_id
_entity_poly.type
_entity_poly.pdbx_seq_one_letter_code
_entity_poly.pdbx_strand_id
1 'polypeptide(L)'
;MRTQQPYLNPYLTVQELAEKVQIPAKDLSVLINSYMDKHFFDFVNEYRIEKAMEILKDPLQKDLTVLEILYQVGFNSKSSFNTSFKKYTGKTPTDFRKNSF
;
A
#
# COMPACT_ATOMS: atom_id res chain seq x y z
N MET A 1 -11.41 -0.80 2.85
CA MET A 1 -10.02 -0.32 2.75
C MET A 1 -9.83 1.11 3.24
N ARG A 2 -10.58 2.12 2.75
CA ARG A 2 -10.34 3.54 3.11
C ARG A 2 -10.71 3.93 4.55
N THR A 3 -11.83 3.44 5.09
CA THR A 3 -12.31 3.82 6.44
C THR A 3 -11.48 3.22 7.58
N GLN A 4 -11.25 1.91 7.55
CA GLN A 4 -10.52 1.20 8.63
C GLN A 4 -9.02 1.04 8.36
N GLN A 5 -8.55 1.39 7.15
CA GLN A 5 -7.15 1.30 6.72
C GLN A 5 -6.42 0.00 7.13
N PRO A 6 -7.00 -1.20 6.92
CA PRO A 6 -6.38 -2.45 7.36
C PRO A 6 -5.04 -2.72 6.65
N TYR A 7 -4.81 -2.10 5.49
CA TYR A 7 -3.56 -2.18 4.74
C TYR A 7 -2.35 -1.63 5.50
N LEU A 8 -2.55 -0.81 6.54
CA LEU A 8 -1.46 -0.32 7.39
C LEU A 8 -0.86 -1.43 8.26
N ASN A 9 -1.60 -2.53 8.51
CA ASN A 9 -1.04 -3.69 9.19
C ASN A 9 -0.03 -4.39 8.26
N PRO A 10 1.26 -4.46 8.62
CA PRO A 10 2.27 -5.12 7.80
C PRO A 10 2.05 -6.64 7.64
N TYR A 11 1.30 -7.25 8.56
CA TYR A 11 1.00 -8.68 8.57
C TYR A 11 -0.37 -9.03 8.00
N LEU A 12 -1.08 -8.06 7.41
CA LEU A 12 -2.43 -8.28 6.86
C LEU A 12 -2.45 -9.46 5.88
N THR A 13 -3.28 -10.44 6.19
CA THR A 13 -3.54 -11.62 5.37
C THR A 13 -4.90 -11.52 4.68
N VAL A 14 -5.11 -12.37 3.66
CA VAL A 14 -6.41 -12.45 2.99
C VAL A 14 -7.49 -12.98 3.93
N GLN A 15 -7.14 -13.88 4.86
CA GLN A 15 -8.04 -14.41 5.88
C GLN A 15 -8.52 -13.31 6.83
N GLU A 16 -7.62 -12.52 7.40
CA GLU A 16 -7.99 -11.41 8.28
C GLU A 16 -8.85 -10.36 7.56
N LEU A 17 -8.57 -10.09 6.28
CA LEU A 17 -9.40 -9.16 5.51
C LEU A 17 -10.79 -9.75 5.24
N ALA A 18 -10.86 -11.04 4.89
CA ALA A 18 -12.09 -11.77 4.63
C ALA A 18 -13.04 -11.76 5.84
N GLU A 19 -12.48 -12.00 7.04
CA GLU A 19 -13.22 -11.91 8.30
C GLU A 19 -13.81 -10.51 8.54
N LYS A 20 -13.02 -9.45 8.30
CA LYS A 20 -13.47 -8.05 8.48
C LYS A 20 -14.59 -7.66 7.53
N VAL A 21 -14.62 -8.22 6.31
CA VAL A 21 -15.65 -7.90 5.30
C VAL A 21 -16.77 -8.94 5.24
N GLN A 22 -16.72 -9.97 6.10
CA GLN A 22 -17.70 -11.05 6.19
C GLN A 22 -17.91 -11.80 4.86
N ILE A 23 -16.81 -12.07 4.15
CA ILE A 23 -16.78 -12.86 2.91
C ILE A 23 -15.84 -14.05 3.13
N PRO A 24 -16.11 -15.25 2.60
CA PRO A 24 -15.16 -16.35 2.65
C PRO A 24 -13.82 -15.98 1.99
N ALA A 25 -12.69 -16.33 2.60
CA ALA A 25 -11.35 -15.97 2.09
C ALA A 25 -11.09 -16.45 0.66
N LYS A 26 -11.66 -17.60 0.28
CA LYS A 26 -11.62 -18.12 -1.09
C LYS A 26 -12.33 -17.18 -2.06
N ASP A 27 -13.54 -16.75 -1.72
CA ASP A 27 -14.35 -15.88 -2.58
C ASP A 27 -13.72 -14.50 -2.69
N LEU A 28 -13.16 -13.97 -1.59
CA LEU A 28 -12.38 -12.73 -1.63
C LEU A 28 -11.15 -12.85 -2.53
N SER A 29 -10.43 -13.98 -2.47
CA SER A 29 -9.27 -14.23 -3.33
C SER A 29 -9.67 -14.31 -4.81
N VAL A 30 -10.77 -14.99 -5.12
CA VAL A 30 -11.32 -15.08 -6.48
C VAL A 30 -11.78 -13.69 -6.96
N LEU A 31 -12.44 -12.91 -6.10
CA LEU A 31 -12.85 -11.55 -6.44
C LEU A 31 -11.66 -10.68 -6.82
N ILE A 32 -10.60 -10.69 -6.01
CA ILE A 32 -9.39 -9.90 -6.27
C ILE A 32 -8.67 -10.40 -7.53
N ASN A 33 -8.53 -11.72 -7.68
CA ASN A 33 -7.79 -12.28 -8.80
C ASN A 33 -8.53 -12.15 -10.14
N SER A 34 -9.80 -12.54 -10.18
CA SER A 34 -10.55 -12.65 -11.44
C SER A 34 -11.23 -11.35 -11.86
N TYR A 35 -11.65 -10.51 -10.92
CA TYR A 35 -12.34 -9.26 -11.26
C TYR A 35 -11.44 -8.03 -11.23
N MET A 36 -10.30 -8.09 -10.52
CA MET A 36 -9.35 -6.98 -10.44
C MET A 36 -7.99 -7.26 -11.08
N ASP A 37 -7.80 -8.48 -11.63
CA ASP A 37 -6.54 -8.95 -12.26
C ASP A 37 -5.31 -8.74 -11.36
N LYS A 38 -5.46 -9.03 -10.06
CA LYS A 38 -4.43 -8.75 -9.04
C LYS A 38 -4.23 -9.93 -8.11
N HIS A 39 -3.02 -10.06 -7.57
CA HIS A 39 -2.82 -10.85 -6.36
C HIS A 39 -3.19 -10.02 -5.13
N PHE A 40 -3.54 -10.69 -4.03
CA PHE A 40 -3.92 -10.03 -2.78
C PHE A 40 -2.89 -8.96 -2.32
N PHE A 41 -1.60 -9.29 -2.37
CA PHE A 41 -0.56 -8.34 -1.96
C PHE A 41 -0.43 -7.15 -2.91
N ASP A 42 -0.63 -7.33 -4.22
CA ASP A 42 -0.68 -6.20 -5.15
C ASP A 42 -1.85 -5.28 -4.80
N PHE A 43 -3.04 -5.85 -4.58
CA PHE A 43 -4.23 -5.11 -4.17
C PHE A 43 -3.99 -4.31 -2.87
N VAL A 44 -3.40 -4.92 -1.83
CA VAL A 44 -3.09 -4.21 -0.58
C VAL A 44 -2.05 -3.13 -0.80
N ASN A 45 -0.99 -3.43 -1.56
CA ASN A 45 0.10 -2.49 -1.79
C ASN A 45 -0.35 -1.24 -2.53
N GLU A 46 -1.33 -1.31 -3.42
CA GLU A 46 -1.88 -0.11 -4.08
C GLU A 46 -2.38 0.92 -3.06
N TYR A 47 -3.17 0.50 -2.06
CA TYR A 47 -3.61 1.41 -0.99
C TYR A 47 -2.46 1.93 -0.14
N ARG A 48 -1.44 1.10 0.11
CA ARG A 48 -0.24 1.53 0.84
C ARG A 48 0.54 2.59 0.05
N ILE A 49 0.67 2.42 -1.27
CA ILE A 49 1.35 3.37 -2.15
C ILE A 49 0.54 4.66 -2.28
N GLU A 50 -0.79 4.58 -2.44
CA GLU A 50 -1.66 5.76 -2.41
C GLU A 50 -1.44 6.57 -1.13
N LYS A 51 -1.42 5.91 0.03
CA LYS A 51 -1.17 6.58 1.31
C LYS A 51 0.25 7.17 1.40
N ALA A 52 1.25 6.46 0.88
CA ALA A 52 2.62 6.96 0.82
C ALA A 52 2.71 8.23 -0.05
N MET A 53 2.02 8.26 -1.19
CA MET A 53 1.97 9.42 -2.08
C MET A 53 1.32 10.63 -1.41
N GLU A 54 0.27 10.43 -0.60
CA GLU A 54 -0.33 11.51 0.21
C GLU A 54 0.70 12.11 1.17
N ILE A 55 1.39 11.27 1.96
CA ILE A 55 2.38 11.73 2.94
C ILE A 55 3.59 12.38 2.25
N LEU A 56 4.05 11.83 1.12
CA LEU A 56 5.18 12.37 0.37
C LEU A 56 4.91 13.76 -0.24
N LYS A 57 3.64 14.10 -0.49
CA LYS A 57 3.21 15.40 -1.04
C LYS A 57 2.86 16.42 0.03
N ASP A 58 2.63 15.99 1.27
CA ASP A 58 2.22 16.88 2.35
C ASP A 58 3.41 17.74 2.82
N PRO A 59 3.38 19.07 2.65
CA PRO A 59 4.45 19.96 3.11
C PRO A 59 4.68 19.91 4.62
N LEU A 60 3.67 19.54 5.41
CA LEU A 60 3.78 19.39 6.86
C LEU A 60 4.56 18.13 7.25
N GLN A 61 4.72 17.18 6.33
CA GLN A 61 5.40 15.91 6.53
C GLN A 61 6.78 15.86 5.84
N LYS A 62 7.30 17.00 5.37
CA LYS A 62 8.55 17.09 4.59
C LYS A 62 9.77 16.47 5.28
N ASP A 63 9.79 16.49 6.61
CA ASP A 63 10.92 16.02 7.42
C ASP A 63 10.88 14.51 7.65
N LEU A 64 9.75 13.83 7.38
CA LEU A 64 9.68 12.37 7.43
C LEU A 64 10.57 11.77 6.34
N THR A 65 11.43 10.84 6.71
CA THR A 65 12.24 10.09 5.75
C THR A 65 11.38 9.10 4.96
N VAL A 66 11.85 8.73 3.77
CA VAL A 66 11.22 7.66 2.98
C VAL A 66 11.16 6.33 3.76
N LEU A 67 12.13 6.11 4.65
CA LEU A 67 12.16 4.94 5.53
C LEU A 67 11.06 4.97 6.59
N GLU A 68 10.79 6.13 7.21
CA GLU A 68 9.68 6.23 8.16
C GLU A 68 8.33 6.04 7.46
N ILE A 69 8.16 6.64 6.28
CA ILE A 69 6.92 6.51 5.51
C ILE A 69 6.63 5.07 5.13
N LEU A 70 7.63 4.30 4.66
CA LEU A 70 7.37 2.91 4.26
C LEU A 70 6.86 2.06 5.44
N TYR A 71 7.39 2.29 6.65
CA TYR A 71 6.92 1.59 7.84
C TYR A 71 5.53 2.07 8.25
N GLN A 72 5.26 3.38 8.21
CA GLN A 72 3.94 3.94 8.52
C GLN A 72 2.84 3.40 7.61
N VAL A 73 3.15 3.16 6.33
CA VAL A 73 2.17 2.63 5.36
C VAL A 73 2.15 1.10 5.30
N GLY A 74 2.81 0.40 6.23
CA GLY A 74 2.69 -1.04 6.41
C GLY A 74 3.63 -1.91 5.57
N PHE A 75 4.73 -1.37 5.02
CA PHE A 75 5.78 -2.20 4.43
C PHE A 75 6.80 -2.65 5.48
N ASN A 76 7.31 -3.87 5.34
CA ASN A 76 8.39 -4.40 6.19
C ASN A 76 9.79 -4.30 5.56
N SER A 77 9.89 -3.91 4.28
CA SER A 77 11.18 -3.83 3.60
C SER A 77 11.24 -2.70 2.56
N LYS A 78 12.41 -2.06 2.47
CA LYS A 78 12.72 -1.04 1.45
C LYS A 78 12.59 -1.59 0.03
N SER A 79 13.02 -2.83 -0.21
CA SER A 79 12.99 -3.43 -1.54
C SER A 79 11.56 -3.60 -2.06
N SER A 80 10.67 -4.16 -1.22
CA SER A 80 9.25 -4.32 -1.57
C SER A 80 8.58 -2.97 -1.78
N PHE A 81 8.81 -2.01 -0.87
CA PHE A 81 8.27 -0.66 -1.01
C PHE A 81 8.69 0.00 -2.33
N ASN A 82 9.99 0.03 -2.63
CA ASN A 82 10.49 0.65 -3.87
C ASN A 82 9.95 -0.04 -5.13
N THR A 83 9.82 -1.37 -5.10
CA THR A 83 9.29 -2.14 -6.23
C THR A 83 7.82 -1.81 -6.48
N SER A 84 6.99 -1.86 -5.43
CA SER A 84 5.57 -1.52 -5.53
C SER A 84 5.36 -0.05 -5.89
N PHE A 85 6.13 0.87 -5.29
CA PHE A 85 6.02 2.29 -5.58
C PHE A 85 6.36 2.60 -7.04
N LYS A 86 7.44 2.02 -7.57
CA LYS A 86 7.82 2.19 -8.98
C LYS A 86 6.83 1.52 -9.92
N LYS A 87 6.34 0.32 -9.60
CA LYS A 87 5.29 -0.37 -10.38
C LYS A 87 4.04 0.50 -10.52
N TYR A 88 3.62 1.15 -9.44
CA TYR A 88 2.38 1.92 -9.40
C TYR A 88 2.54 3.35 -9.96
N THR A 89 3.66 4.03 -9.69
CA THR A 89 3.84 5.46 -10.02
C THR A 89 4.80 5.72 -11.18
N GLY A 90 5.55 4.72 -11.63
CA GLY A 90 6.64 4.87 -12.59
C GLY A 90 7.90 5.56 -12.04
N LYS A 91 7.91 6.01 -10.78
CA LYS A 91 9.00 6.77 -10.15
C LYS A 91 9.49 6.10 -8.86
N THR A 92 10.69 6.45 -8.41
CA THR A 92 11.11 6.10 -7.03
C THR A 92 10.43 7.02 -6.02
N PRO A 93 10.26 6.61 -4.74
CA PRO A 93 9.68 7.49 -3.71
C PRO A 93 10.45 8.80 -3.55
N THR A 94 11.78 8.75 -3.64
CA THR A 94 12.65 9.92 -3.56
C THR A 94 12.43 10.87 -4.73
N ASP A 95 12.37 10.35 -5.95
CA ASP A 95 12.10 11.17 -7.15
C ASP A 95 10.69 11.74 -7.12
N PHE A 96 9.72 10.97 -6.61
CA PHE A 96 8.34 11.42 -6.46
C PHE A 96 8.25 12.62 -5.51
N ARG A 97 8.96 12.58 -4.37
CA ARG A 97 9.02 13.72 -3.43
C ARG A 97 9.67 14.96 -4.05
N LYS A 98 10.81 14.79 -4.74
CA LYS A 98 11.53 15.92 -5.37
C LYS A 98 10.69 16.65 -6.42
N ASN A 99 9.81 15.93 -7.12
CA ASN A 99 8.93 16.50 -8.14
C ASN A 99 7.56 16.98 -7.59
N SER A 100 7.34 16.90 -6.27
CA SER A 100 6.10 17.36 -5.63
C SER A 100 6.19 18.81 -5.12
N PHE A 101 7.33 19.48 -5.35
CA PHE A 101 7.62 20.87 -5.00
C PHE A 101 8.24 21.60 -6.18
#